data_AF-A0A3A9AB42-F1
#
_entry.id   AF-A0A3A9AB42-F1
#
_cell.length_a   1.000
_cell.length_b   1.000
_cell.length_c   1.000
_cell.angle_alpha   90.00
_cell.angle_beta   90.00
_cell.angle_gamma   90.00
#
_symmetry.space_group_name_H-M   'P 1'
#
loop_
_entity.id
_entity.type
_entity.pdbx_description
1 polymer ?
#
loop_
_entity_poly.entity_id
_entity_poly.type
_entity_poly.pdbx_seq_one_letter_code
_entity_poly.pdbx_strand_id
1 'polypeptide(L)'
;MKKNFKIIVVFITTMFMYKIIKKTKKLLDIFGKEYEREKRLCNLFREWVIIKIEKKEICDYLWENGYREVALYGMNYVGEILLQDLGQSEIKVKYAIDKNAKYIRTGVTMIKPDEKLPEVDMVIVTAIAYFDEIKDNLSKKISCPIVSLEDILSKLL
;
A
#
# COMPACT_ATOMS: atom_id res chain seq x y z
N MET A 1 -21.70 -18.92 -54.66
CA MET A 1 -21.58 -19.53 -53.32
C MET A 1 -20.17 -19.46 -52.70
N LYS A 2 -19.09 -19.92 -53.37
CA LYS A 2 -17.73 -19.98 -52.77
C LYS A 2 -17.12 -18.65 -52.30
N LYS A 3 -17.44 -17.52 -52.96
CA LYS A 3 -16.89 -16.18 -52.61
C LYS A 3 -17.45 -15.65 -51.28
N ASN A 4 -18.75 -15.79 -51.05
CA ASN A 4 -19.40 -15.35 -49.82
C ASN A 4 -18.94 -16.16 -48.61
N PHE A 5 -18.67 -17.46 -48.80
CA PHE A 5 -18.12 -18.33 -47.76
C PHE A 5 -16.73 -17.88 -47.28
N LYS A 6 -15.82 -17.51 -48.20
CA LYS A 6 -14.48 -17.00 -47.85
C LYS A 6 -14.54 -15.71 -47.02
N ILE A 7 -15.46 -14.80 -47.34
CA ILE A 7 -15.64 -13.53 -46.61
C ILE A 7 -16.07 -13.79 -45.16
N ILE A 8 -17.01 -14.72 -44.95
CA ILE A 8 -17.49 -15.10 -43.61
C ILE A 8 -16.35 -15.69 -42.77
N VAL A 9 -15.52 -16.57 -43.36
CA VAL A 9 -14.38 -17.16 -42.65
C VAL A 9 -13.37 -16.09 -42.21
N VAL A 10 -13.06 -15.12 -43.08
CA VAL A 10 -12.15 -14.00 -42.73
C VAL A 10 -12.72 -13.17 -41.59
N PHE A 11 -14.03 -12.90 -41.58
CA PHE A 11 -14.65 -12.12 -40.52
C PHE A 11 -14.62 -12.85 -39.17
N ILE A 12 -14.83 -14.17 -39.17
CA ILE A 12 -14.75 -14.99 -37.95
C ILE A 12 -13.32 -15.01 -37.41
N THR A 13 -12.31 -15.17 -38.27
CA THR A 13 -10.91 -15.19 -37.83
C THR A 13 -10.44 -13.83 -37.31
N THR A 14 -10.88 -12.72 -37.89
CA THR A 14 -10.57 -11.37 -37.37
C THR A 14 -11.26 -11.09 -36.03
N MET A 15 -12.52 -11.49 -35.86
CA MET A 15 -13.21 -11.40 -34.57
C MET A 15 -12.51 -12.24 -33.49
N PHE A 16 -12.04 -13.44 -33.84
CA PHE A 16 -11.30 -14.30 -32.92
C PHE A 16 -9.94 -13.69 -32.54
N MET A 17 -9.18 -13.18 -33.53
CA MET A 17 -7.95 -12.42 -33.32
C MET A 17 -8.15 -11.21 -32.41
N TYR A 18 -9.22 -10.43 -32.64
CA TYR A 18 -9.54 -9.27 -31.81
C TYR A 18 -9.78 -9.67 -30.34
N LYS A 19 -10.51 -10.77 -30.09
CA LYS A 19 -10.72 -11.30 -28.73
C LYS A 19 -9.40 -11.69 -28.07
N ILE A 20 -8.50 -12.35 -28.81
CA ILE A 20 -7.16 -12.70 -28.30
C ILE A 20 -6.40 -11.43 -27.93
N ILE A 21 -6.29 -10.46 -28.83
CA ILE A 21 -5.58 -9.19 -28.58
C ILE A 21 -6.14 -8.46 -27.36
N LYS A 22 -7.47 -8.38 -27.23
CA LYS A 22 -8.12 -7.75 -26.08
C LYS A 22 -7.79 -8.48 -24.77
N LYS A 23 -7.78 -9.82 -24.79
CA LYS A 23 -7.40 -10.63 -23.62
C LYS A 23 -5.92 -10.45 -23.26
N THR A 24 -5.03 -10.47 -24.24
CA THR A 24 -3.59 -10.27 -24.06
C THR A 24 -3.29 -8.88 -23.51
N LYS A 25 -3.94 -7.83 -24.04
CA LYS A 25 -3.79 -6.46 -23.52
C LYS A 25 -4.23 -6.36 -22.05
N LYS A 26 -5.39 -6.93 -21.70
CA LYS A 26 -5.87 -6.96 -20.31
C LYS A 26 -4.89 -7.67 -19.39
N LEU A 27 -4.28 -8.77 -19.86
CA LEU A 27 -3.28 -9.50 -19.09
C LEU A 27 -1.99 -8.69 -18.93
N LEU A 28 -1.53 -8.01 -19.99
CA LEU A 28 -0.37 -7.12 -19.94
C LEU A 28 -0.60 -5.95 -18.97
N ASP A 29 -1.80 -5.38 -18.93
CA ASP A 29 -2.15 -4.32 -17.99
C ASP A 29 -2.13 -4.82 -16.53
N ILE A 30 -2.53 -6.07 -16.27
CA ILE A 30 -2.46 -6.69 -14.94
C ILE A 30 -0.99 -6.87 -14.52
N PHE A 31 -0.17 -7.47 -15.40
CA PHE A 31 1.25 -7.65 -15.14
C PHE A 31 1.98 -6.31 -14.95
N GLY A 32 1.64 -5.29 -15.74
CA GLY A 32 2.18 -3.94 -15.57
C GLY A 32 1.87 -3.34 -14.20
N LYS A 33 0.63 -3.47 -13.73
CA LYS A 33 0.23 -3.00 -12.39
C LYS A 33 0.94 -3.74 -11.26
N GLU A 34 1.08 -5.05 -11.38
CA GLU A 34 1.79 -5.87 -10.40
C GLU A 34 3.27 -5.49 -10.34
N TYR A 35 3.91 -5.33 -11.51
CA TYR A 35 5.29 -4.87 -11.61
C TYR A 35 5.51 -3.49 -10.96
N GLU A 36 4.65 -2.51 -11.25
CA GLU A 36 4.77 -1.17 -10.64
C GLU A 36 4.58 -1.20 -9.11
N ARG A 37 3.68 -2.07 -8.61
CA ARG A 37 3.51 -2.26 -7.16
C ARG A 37 4.77 -2.82 -6.51
N GLU A 38 5.32 -3.90 -7.07
CA GLU A 38 6.55 -4.51 -6.54
C GLU A 38 7.74 -3.55 -6.64
N LYS A 39 7.85 -2.80 -7.74
CA LYS A 39 8.87 -1.77 -7.92
C LYS A 39 8.79 -0.67 -6.85
N ARG A 40 7.58 -0.17 -6.54
CA ARG A 40 7.37 0.80 -5.46
C ARG A 40 7.77 0.25 -4.09
N LEU A 41 7.45 -1.01 -3.80
CA LEU A 41 7.89 -1.67 -2.57
C LEU A 41 9.42 -1.80 -2.50
N CYS A 42 10.08 -2.21 -3.59
CA CYS A 42 11.54 -2.28 -3.66
C CYS A 42 12.18 -0.90 -3.43
N ASN A 43 11.62 0.16 -4.02
CA ASN A 43 12.09 1.52 -3.81
C ASN A 43 11.91 1.96 -2.35
N LEU A 44 10.75 1.70 -1.74
CA LEU A 44 10.49 1.97 -0.33
C LEU A 44 11.53 1.31 0.58
N PHE A 45 11.82 0.02 0.37
CA PHE A 45 12.85 -0.67 1.15
C PHE A 45 14.25 -0.11 0.90
N ARG A 46 14.59 0.22 -0.35
CA ARG A 46 15.86 0.86 -0.69
C ARG A 46 16.03 2.19 0.05
N GLU A 47 15.02 3.05 0.02
CA GLU A 47 15.01 4.36 0.69
C GLU A 47 15.16 4.20 2.21
N TRP A 48 14.41 3.27 2.80
CA TRP A 48 14.53 2.97 4.22
C TRP A 48 15.93 2.48 4.60
N VAL A 49 16.55 1.62 3.79
CA VAL A 49 17.94 1.18 4.02
C VAL A 49 18.92 2.35 3.96
N ILE A 50 18.75 3.28 3.01
CA ILE A 50 19.60 4.48 2.91
C ILE A 50 19.49 5.33 4.18
N ILE A 51 18.27 5.58 4.65
CA ILE A 51 17.98 6.32 5.90
C ILE A 51 18.70 5.68 7.09
N LYS A 52 18.66 4.34 7.20
CA LYS A 52 19.37 3.60 8.26
C LYS A 52 20.88 3.71 8.15
N ILE A 53 21.44 3.68 6.94
CA ILE A 53 22.89 3.88 6.73
C ILE A 53 23.31 5.30 7.16
N GLU A 54 22.46 6.29 6.90
CA GLU A 54 22.68 7.68 7.32
C GLU A 54 22.43 7.92 8.82
N LYS A 55 22.08 6.88 9.58
CA LYS A 55 21.75 6.93 11.02
C LYS A 55 20.61 7.89 11.34
N LYS A 56 19.70 8.08 10.38
CA LYS A 56 18.45 8.79 10.57
C LYS A 56 17.37 7.79 10.99
N GLU A 57 16.43 8.24 11.80
CA GLU A 57 15.37 7.38 12.32
C GLU A 57 13.98 7.92 11.96
N ILE A 58 13.03 7.02 11.68
CA ILE A 58 11.63 7.40 11.43
C ILE A 58 11.03 8.05 12.68
N CYS A 59 11.43 7.58 13.87
CA CYS A 59 10.95 8.14 15.12
C CYS A 59 11.37 9.60 15.31
N ASP A 60 12.52 10.02 14.80
CA ASP A 60 12.98 11.42 14.89
C ASP A 60 12.02 12.34 14.13
N TYR A 61 11.69 11.99 12.88
CA TYR A 61 10.69 12.73 12.09
C TYR A 61 9.35 12.83 12.82
N LEU A 62 8.86 11.72 13.38
CA LEU A 62 7.60 11.72 14.12
C LEU A 62 7.69 12.61 15.36
N TRP A 63 8.78 12.51 16.10
CA TRP A 63 8.99 13.23 17.34
C TRP A 63 9.08 14.74 17.13
N GLU A 64 9.90 15.17 16.16
CA GLU A 64 10.11 16.58 15.81
C GLU A 64 8.82 17.25 15.31
N ASN A 65 7.95 16.50 14.65
CA ASN A 65 6.66 17.00 14.16
C ASN A 65 5.51 16.87 15.18
N GLY A 66 5.81 16.51 16.43
CA GLY A 66 4.81 16.46 17.51
C GLY A 66 3.92 15.21 17.51
N TYR A 67 4.22 14.21 16.69
CA TYR A 67 3.50 12.93 16.70
C TYR A 67 4.11 12.01 17.77
N ARG A 68 3.29 11.51 18.70
CA ARG A 68 3.73 10.65 19.82
C ARG A 68 2.98 9.34 19.85
N GLU A 69 1.68 9.40 19.61
CA GLU A 69 0.79 8.26 19.54
C GLU A 69 0.33 8.06 18.10
N VAL A 70 0.71 6.95 17.47
CA VAL A 70 0.39 6.67 16.06
C VAL A 70 -0.40 5.37 15.90
N ALA A 71 -1.07 5.22 14.77
CA ALA A 71 -1.57 3.93 14.30
C ALA A 71 -0.94 3.55 12.96
N LEU A 72 -0.81 2.25 12.71
CA LEU A 72 -0.26 1.74 11.46
C LEU A 72 -1.39 1.12 10.62
N TYR A 73 -1.53 1.46 9.35
CA TYR A 73 -2.44 0.81 8.42
C TYR A 73 -1.66 -0.11 7.48
N GLY A 74 -2.02 -1.39 7.48
CA GLY A 74 -1.36 -2.46 6.73
C GLY A 74 -0.34 -3.17 7.61
N MET A 75 -0.63 -4.42 7.98
CA MET A 75 0.25 -5.27 8.79
C MET A 75 0.72 -6.50 8.03
N ASN A 76 1.18 -6.27 6.81
CA ASN A 76 2.06 -7.22 6.12
C ASN A 76 3.53 -6.89 6.46
N TYR A 77 4.49 -7.43 5.71
CA TYR A 77 5.93 -7.27 5.96
C TYR A 77 6.38 -5.83 6.30
N VAL A 78 5.96 -4.82 5.51
CA VAL A 78 6.36 -3.41 5.73
C VAL A 78 5.83 -2.89 7.06
N GLY A 79 4.57 -3.20 7.39
CA GLY A 79 3.96 -2.81 8.66
C GLY A 79 4.63 -3.48 9.85
N GLU A 80 4.96 -4.76 9.72
CA GLU A 80 5.63 -5.53 10.78
C GLU A 80 7.02 -4.95 11.08
N ILE A 81 7.79 -4.65 10.03
CA ILE A 81 9.11 -4.01 10.18
C ILE A 81 8.95 -2.63 10.83
N LEU A 82 7.98 -1.81 10.40
CA LEU A 82 7.76 -0.47 10.97
C LEU A 82 7.36 -0.53 12.45
N LEU A 83 6.52 -1.50 12.81
CA LEU A 83 6.14 -1.73 14.20
C LEU A 83 7.35 -2.09 15.07
N GLN A 84 8.24 -2.95 14.56
CA GLN A 84 9.48 -3.29 15.26
C GLN A 84 10.43 -2.10 15.37
N ASP A 85 10.57 -1.33 14.29
CA ASP A 85 11.43 -0.15 14.22
C ASP A 85 11.02 0.91 15.25
N LEU A 86 9.72 1.27 15.26
CA LEU A 86 9.18 2.23 16.22
C LEU A 86 9.16 1.69 17.65
N GLY A 87 9.09 0.36 17.84
CA GLY A 87 9.15 -0.28 19.16
C GLY A 87 10.46 -0.09 19.91
N GLN A 88 11.51 0.42 19.25
CA GLN A 88 12.79 0.79 19.85
C GLN A 88 12.85 2.27 20.28
N SER A 89 11.75 3.00 20.13
CA SER A 89 11.66 4.44 20.38
C SER A 89 10.59 4.79 21.41
N GLU A 90 10.44 6.08 21.73
CA GLU A 90 9.37 6.60 22.58
C GLU A 90 8.04 6.78 21.82
N ILE A 91 8.01 6.53 20.50
CA ILE A 91 6.78 6.56 19.70
C ILE A 91 5.90 5.38 20.05
N LYS A 92 4.65 5.66 20.43
CA LYS A 92 3.69 4.64 20.84
C LYS A 92 2.76 4.28 19.68
N VAL A 93 2.92 3.06 19.15
CA VAL A 93 1.94 2.48 18.24
C VAL A 93 0.74 1.96 19.05
N LYS A 94 -0.37 2.71 19.08
CA LYS A 94 -1.54 2.34 19.90
C LYS A 94 -2.27 1.11 19.37
N TYR A 95 -2.41 1.04 18.06
CA TYR A 95 -3.09 -0.04 17.36
C TYR A 95 -2.64 -0.09 15.91
N ALA A 96 -2.96 -1.20 15.26
CA ALA A 96 -2.77 -1.36 13.84
C ALA A 96 -4.10 -1.71 13.16
N ILE A 97 -4.25 -1.24 11.92
CA ILE A 97 -5.44 -1.38 11.09
C ILE A 97 -5.11 -2.33 9.95
N ASP A 98 -5.87 -3.41 9.79
CA ASP A 98 -5.73 -4.30 8.64
C ASP A 98 -7.07 -4.95 8.27
N LYS A 99 -7.32 -5.13 6.98
CA LYS A 99 -8.53 -5.84 6.48
C LYS A 99 -8.59 -7.28 7.04
N ASN A 100 -7.43 -7.88 7.32
CA ASN A 100 -7.27 -9.23 7.86
C ASN A 100 -6.97 -9.24 9.37
N ALA A 101 -7.28 -8.16 10.11
CA ALA A 101 -6.98 -8.00 11.55
C ALA A 101 -7.28 -9.25 12.40
N LYS A 102 -8.36 -9.98 12.11
CA LYS A 102 -8.76 -11.22 12.81
C LYS A 102 -7.70 -12.34 12.76
N TYR A 103 -6.84 -12.35 11.74
CA TYR A 103 -5.87 -13.41 11.48
C TYR A 103 -4.43 -13.01 11.80
N ILE A 104 -4.21 -11.76 12.15
CA ILE A 104 -2.89 -11.19 12.40
C ILE A 104 -2.67 -11.17 13.92
N ARG A 105 -1.55 -11.75 14.38
CA ARG A 105 -1.15 -11.74 15.79
C ARG A 105 0.11 -10.89 15.95
N THR A 106 0.00 -9.80 16.69
CA THR A 106 1.11 -8.87 16.95
C THR A 106 1.07 -8.42 18.41
N GLY A 107 2.10 -7.72 18.87
CA GLY A 107 2.14 -7.11 20.20
C GLY A 107 1.21 -5.90 20.38
N VAL A 108 0.52 -5.43 19.32
CA VAL A 108 -0.42 -4.32 19.37
C VAL A 108 -1.84 -4.76 19.01
N THR A 109 -2.82 -3.97 19.45
CA THR A 109 -4.23 -4.21 19.16
C THR A 109 -4.47 -4.11 17.65
N MET A 110 -5.10 -5.13 17.07
CA MET A 110 -5.52 -5.16 15.67
C MET A 110 -6.98 -4.72 15.54
N ILE A 111 -7.26 -3.78 14.63
CA ILE A 111 -8.60 -3.23 14.37
C ILE A 111 -8.89 -3.34 12.87
N LYS A 112 -10.14 -3.65 12.49
CA LYS A 112 -10.51 -3.60 11.06
C LYS A 112 -10.80 -2.16 10.59
N PRO A 113 -10.60 -1.85 9.29
CA PRO A 113 -10.88 -0.52 8.76
C PRO A 113 -12.34 -0.05 8.92
N ASP A 114 -13.30 -0.97 9.02
CA ASP A 114 -14.73 -0.70 9.16
C ASP A 114 -15.17 -0.47 10.61
N GLU A 115 -14.33 -0.79 11.60
CA GLU A 115 -14.58 -0.58 13.02
C GLU A 115 -14.38 0.89 13.46
N LYS A 116 -14.63 1.16 14.75
CA LYS A 116 -14.35 2.45 15.39
C LYS A 116 -12.84 2.56 15.63
N LEU A 117 -12.26 3.66 15.15
CA LEU A 117 -10.82 3.92 15.25
C LEU A 117 -10.55 4.84 16.46
N PRO A 118 -9.77 4.41 17.46
CA PRO A 118 -9.34 5.29 18.55
C PRO A 118 -8.51 6.48 18.06
N GLU A 119 -8.56 7.60 18.76
CA GLU A 119 -7.76 8.79 18.42
C GLU A 119 -6.26 8.53 18.58
N VAL A 120 -5.51 9.05 17.61
CA VAL A 120 -4.05 9.05 17.46
C VAL A 120 -3.63 10.35 16.79
N ASP A 121 -2.38 10.74 16.94
CA ASP A 121 -1.82 11.95 16.34
C ASP A 121 -1.63 11.78 14.82
N MET A 122 -1.41 10.56 14.35
CA MET A 122 -1.24 10.23 12.93
C MET A 122 -1.57 8.76 12.64
N VAL A 123 -2.09 8.49 11.43
CA VAL A 123 -2.09 7.15 10.82
C VAL A 123 -1.02 7.05 9.74
N ILE A 124 -0.11 6.09 9.89
CA ILE A 124 0.94 5.79 8.91
C ILE A 124 0.47 4.61 8.06
N VAL A 125 0.35 4.81 6.75
CA VAL A 125 -0.09 3.79 5.80
C VAL A 125 1.11 3.11 5.15
N THR A 126 1.28 1.80 5.42
CA THR A 126 2.36 0.98 4.85
C THR A 126 1.94 0.27 3.56
N ALA A 127 0.63 0.13 3.31
CA ALA A 127 0.06 -0.36 2.06
C ALA A 127 0.10 0.72 0.95
N ILE A 128 1.30 1.18 0.60
CA ILE A 128 1.55 2.38 -0.22
C ILE A 128 0.90 2.34 -1.63
N ALA A 129 0.76 1.16 -2.22
CA ALA A 129 0.14 1.00 -3.54
C ALA A 129 -1.38 1.28 -3.54
N TYR A 130 -2.00 1.32 -2.36
CA TYR A 130 -3.43 1.58 -2.17
C TYR A 130 -3.67 2.83 -1.31
N PHE A 131 -2.66 3.69 -1.17
CA PHE A 131 -2.70 4.82 -0.24
C PHE A 131 -3.91 5.72 -0.46
N ASP A 132 -4.19 6.14 -1.70
CA ASP A 132 -5.29 7.07 -1.98
C ASP A 132 -6.65 6.50 -1.54
N GLU A 133 -6.94 5.24 -1.90
CA GLU A 133 -8.17 4.55 -1.47
C GLU A 133 -8.26 4.44 0.06
N ILE A 134 -7.15 4.11 0.71
CA ILE A 134 -7.09 3.98 2.17
C ILE A 134 -7.33 5.33 2.83
N LYS A 135 -6.65 6.38 2.36
CA LYS A 135 -6.79 7.75 2.86
C LYS A 135 -8.22 8.25 2.75
N ASP A 136 -8.83 8.13 1.56
CA ASP A 136 -10.21 8.55 1.32
C ASP A 136 -11.21 7.85 2.25
N ASN A 137 -10.97 6.58 2.57
CA ASN A 137 -11.83 5.83 3.47
C ASN A 137 -11.61 6.19 4.95
N LEU A 138 -10.36 6.37 5.37
CA LEU A 138 -10.03 6.71 6.75
C LEU A 138 -10.40 8.16 7.09
N SER A 139 -10.25 9.11 6.15
CA SER A 139 -10.62 10.52 6.36
C SER A 139 -12.11 10.73 6.68
N LYS A 140 -12.97 9.76 6.39
CA LYS A 140 -14.39 9.77 6.78
C LYS A 140 -14.62 9.43 8.26
N LYS A 141 -13.60 8.90 8.94
CA LYS A 141 -13.70 8.31 10.29
C LYS A 141 -12.78 8.97 11.31
N ILE A 142 -11.65 9.51 10.86
CA ILE A 142 -10.64 10.13 11.71
C ILE A 142 -10.25 11.49 11.14
N SER A 143 -9.87 12.41 12.02
CA SER A 143 -9.48 13.77 11.68
C SER A 143 -7.97 13.99 11.65
N CYS A 144 -7.18 13.08 12.22
CA CYS A 144 -5.73 13.21 12.24
C CYS A 144 -5.11 12.97 10.85
N PRO A 145 -3.88 13.47 10.62
CA PRO A 145 -3.16 13.21 9.38
C PRO A 145 -3.05 11.72 9.04
N ILE A 146 -3.30 11.40 7.77
CA ILE A 146 -3.08 10.07 7.17
C ILE A 146 -1.96 10.23 6.15
N VAL A 147 -0.81 9.62 6.44
CA VAL A 147 0.44 9.81 5.68
C VAL A 147 0.97 8.45 5.26
N SER A 148 1.49 8.35 4.03
CA SER A 148 2.11 7.10 3.58
C SER A 148 3.51 6.95 4.18
N LEU A 149 3.97 5.72 4.39
CA LEU A 149 5.36 5.49 4.80
C LEU A 149 6.35 6.02 3.74
N GLU A 150 6.01 5.89 2.45
CA GLU A 150 6.79 6.43 1.33
C GLU A 150 7.03 7.95 1.48
N ASP A 151 6.00 8.72 1.85
CA ASP A 151 6.14 10.17 2.08
C ASP A 151 7.02 10.50 3.29
N ILE A 152 6.99 9.68 4.35
CA ILE A 152 7.82 9.88 5.54
C ILE A 152 9.29 9.64 5.18
N LEU A 153 9.58 8.53 4.49
CA LEU A 153 10.95 8.21 4.06
C LEU A 153 11.48 9.29 3.10
N SER A 154 10.66 9.74 2.15
CA SER A 154 11.06 10.81 1.23
C SER A 154 11.41 12.14 1.93
N LYS A 155 10.90 12.40 3.14
CA LYS A 155 11.26 13.60 3.92
C LYS A 155 12.53 13.45 4.73
N LEU A 156 12.96 12.21 4.97
CA LEU A 156 14.18 11.88 5.70
C LEU A 156 15.40 11.78 4.79
N LEU A 157 15.21 11.52 3.49
CA LEU A 157 16.25 11.57 2.48
C LEU A 157 16.60 13.02 2.12
#